data_AF-A0A9C9ENW0-F1
#
_entry.id   AF-A0A9C9ENW0-F1
#
_cell.length_a   1.000
_cell.length_b   1.000
_cell.length_c   1.000
_cell.angle_alpha   90.00
_cell.angle_beta   90.00
_cell.angle_gamma   90.00
#
_symmetry.space_group_name_H-M   'P 1'
#
loop_
_entity.id
_entity.type
_entity.pdbx_description
1 polymer ?
#
loop_
_entity_poly.entity_id
_entity_poly.type
_entity_poly.pdbx_seq_one_letter_code
_entity_poly.pdbx_strand_id
1 'polypeptide(L)'
;MKFRRKKYIIHKKYQFRLLGVLLGIVLAATLITTFVTHYFLLSSIVDFTAKYGHPPTGKELIYASFKPLIITVPIILFILCGVVIFISHKIAGPLYRLKMYMKKVGEGDFSVKLKFRNYDAIHDIADTFNEMVEKLRKMMK
;
A
#
# COMPACT_ATOMS: atom_id res chain seq x y z
N MET A 1 -8.14 22.84 -30.56
CA MET A 1 -7.65 21.73 -29.69
C MET A 1 -8.55 21.62 -28.46
N LYS A 2 -9.29 20.52 -28.28
CA LYS A 2 -10.10 20.27 -27.07
C LYS A 2 -9.18 19.81 -25.94
N PHE A 3 -8.95 20.65 -24.93
CA PHE A 3 -8.26 20.25 -23.70
C PHE A 3 -9.04 19.13 -23.00
N ARG A 4 -8.56 17.89 -23.08
CA ARG A 4 -9.05 16.77 -22.27
C ARG A 4 -8.69 17.05 -20.81
N ARG A 5 -9.66 17.46 -19.99
CA ARG A 5 -9.46 17.65 -18.55
C ARG A 5 -9.06 16.30 -17.92
N LYS A 6 -7.79 16.16 -17.51
CA LYS A 6 -7.30 14.99 -16.77
C LYS A 6 -7.88 15.03 -15.35
N LYS A 7 -8.93 14.25 -15.10
CA LYS A 7 -9.51 14.13 -13.76
C LYS A 7 -8.76 13.04 -12.99
N TYR A 8 -7.69 13.42 -12.28
CA TYR A 8 -6.85 12.49 -11.50
C TYR A 8 -7.60 11.83 -10.33
N ILE A 9 -8.68 12.47 -9.86
CA ILE A 9 -9.47 12.02 -8.73
C ILE A 9 -10.85 11.55 -9.22
N ILE A 10 -11.01 10.23 -9.33
CA ILE A 10 -12.25 9.60 -9.80
C ILE A 10 -13.06 9.10 -8.58
N HIS A 11 -12.45 8.24 -7.75
CA HIS A 11 -13.06 7.70 -6.53
C HIS A 11 -12.46 8.34 -5.27
N LYS A 12 -12.86 9.60 -5.00
CA LYS A 12 -12.38 10.41 -3.85
C LYS A 12 -12.28 9.60 -2.55
N LYS A 13 -13.35 8.91 -2.18
CA LYS A 13 -13.45 8.18 -0.90
C LYS A 13 -12.39 7.07 -0.76
N TYR A 14 -12.14 6.31 -1.82
CA TYR A 14 -11.13 5.24 -1.79
C TYR A 14 -9.71 5.81 -1.86
N GLN A 15 -9.48 6.78 -2.76
CA GLN A 15 -8.15 7.38 -2.94
C GLN A 15 -7.67 8.11 -1.68
N PHE A 16 -8.51 8.89 -1.00
CA PHE A 16 -8.13 9.55 0.25
C PHE A 16 -7.93 8.56 1.40
N ARG A 17 -8.74 7.50 1.49
CA ARG A 17 -8.55 6.45 2.50
C ARG A 17 -7.22 5.72 2.29
N LEU A 18 -6.92 5.32 1.05
CA LEU A 18 -5.67 4.65 0.71
C LEU A 18 -4.46 5.55 0.98
N LEU A 19 -4.53 6.82 0.55
CA LEU A 19 -3.49 7.81 0.80
C LEU A 19 -3.24 8.00 2.30
N GLY A 20 -4.31 8.17 3.09
CA GLY A 20 -4.21 8.32 4.55
C GLY A 20 -3.55 7.11 5.22
N VAL A 21 -3.89 5.88 4.79
CA VAL A 21 -3.24 4.66 5.28
C VAL A 21 -1.76 4.61 4.90
N LEU A 22 -1.41 4.91 3.64
CA LEU A 22 -0.01 4.91 3.19
C LEU A 22 0.83 5.95 3.94
N LEU A 23 0.32 7.18 4.08
CA LEU A 23 0.99 8.23 4.85
C LEU A 23 1.14 7.84 6.32
N GLY A 24 0.11 7.26 6.93
CA GLY A 24 0.18 6.79 8.31
C GLY A 24 1.24 5.70 8.52
N ILE A 25 1.37 4.77 7.57
CA ILE A 25 2.37 3.70 7.61
C ILE A 25 3.78 4.27 7.45
N VAL A 26 4.00 5.17 6.48
CA VAL A 26 5.31 5.82 6.29
C VAL A 26 5.68 6.66 7.51
N LEU A 27 4.73 7.41 8.08
CA LEU A 27 4.94 8.18 9.30
C LEU A 27 5.31 7.27 10.47
N ALA A 28 4.56 6.18 10.69
CA ALA A 28 4.87 5.22 11.74
C ALA A 28 6.26 4.59 11.54
N ALA A 29 6.60 4.17 10.33
CA ALA A 29 7.90 3.58 10.02
C ALA A 29 9.05 4.55 10.28
N THR A 30 8.90 5.83 9.90
CA THR A 30 9.92 6.86 10.16
C THR A 30 10.07 7.13 11.65
N LEU A 31 8.97 7.30 12.39
CA LEU A 31 9.01 7.48 13.86
C LEU A 31 9.67 6.29 14.57
N ILE A 32 9.32 5.06 14.18
CA ILE A 32 9.93 3.85 14.74
C ILE A 32 11.43 3.82 14.44
N THR A 33 11.83 4.11 13.20
CA THR A 33 13.25 4.10 12.82
C THR A 33 14.02 5.15 13.61
N THR A 34 13.51 6.38 13.68
CA THR A 34 14.14 7.48 14.42
C THR A 34 14.24 7.16 15.91
N PHE A 35 13.19 6.59 16.51
CA PHE A 35 13.20 6.21 17.92
C PHE A 35 14.26 5.13 18.19
N VAL A 36 14.28 4.07 17.37
CA VAL A 36 15.24 2.96 17.53
C VAL A 36 16.67 3.45 17.34
N THR A 37 16.96 4.21 16.29
CA THR A 37 18.33 4.69 16.02
C THR A 37 18.81 5.66 17.10
N HIS A 38 17.94 6.54 17.59
CA HIS A 38 18.28 7.47 18.66
C HIS A 38 18.52 6.75 20.00
N TYR A 39 17.67 5.79 20.33
CA TYR A 39 17.84 4.95 21.52
C TYR A 39 19.18 4.19 21.48
N PHE A 40 19.49 3.53 20.36
CA PHE A 40 20.75 2.80 20.19
C PHE A 40 21.98 3.70 20.20
N LEU A 41 21.87 4.92 19.68
CA LEU A 41 22.96 5.89 19.72
C LEU A 41 23.25 6.31 21.17
N LEU A 42 22.21 6.66 21.93
CA LEU A 42 22.35 7.03 23.34
C LEU A 42 22.93 5.89 24.18
N SER A 43 22.42 4.66 24.00
CA SER A 43 22.94 3.49 24.71
C SER A 43 24.41 3.25 24.36
N SER A 44 24.78 3.38 23.07
CA SER A 44 26.18 3.23 22.63
C SER A 44 27.11 4.27 23.25
N ILE A 45 26.65 5.52 23.43
CA ILE A 45 27.44 6.58 24.08
C ILE A 45 27.65 6.28 25.56
N VAL A 46 26.60 5.84 26.26
CA VAL A 46 26.67 5.49 27.69
C VAL A 46 27.62 4.30 27.90
N ASP A 47 27.43 3.23 27.14
CA ASP A 47 28.27 2.02 27.22
C ASP A 47 29.73 2.32 26.90
N PHE A 48 29.99 3.15 25.87
CA PHE A 48 31.33 3.56 25.51
C PHE A 48 32.00 4.39 26.60
N THR A 49 31.30 5.40 27.13
CA THR A 49 31.83 6.29 28.16
C THR A 49 32.10 5.53 29.46
N ALA A 50 31.22 4.61 29.84
CA ALA A 50 31.42 3.74 31.00
C ALA A 50 32.65 2.83 30.84
N LYS A 51 32.96 2.41 29.60
CA LYS A 51 34.07 1.49 29.31
C LYS A 51 35.43 2.19 29.17
N TYR A 52 35.47 3.38 28.56
CA TYR A 52 36.72 4.08 28.22
C TYR A 52 36.98 5.35 29.04
N GLY A 53 36.01 5.80 29.85
CA GLY A 53 36.15 6.96 30.74
C GLY A 53 36.11 8.33 30.04
N HIS A 54 35.88 8.36 28.72
CA HIS A 54 35.72 9.57 27.92
C HIS A 54 34.59 9.37 26.90
N PRO A 55 33.96 10.46 26.41
CA PRO A 55 32.95 10.35 25.37
C PRO A 55 33.53 9.82 24.05
N PRO A 56 32.73 9.10 23.25
CA PRO A 56 33.18 8.55 21.97
C PRO A 56 33.66 9.64 21.00
N THR A 57 34.69 9.30 20.23
CA THR A 57 35.28 10.21 19.23
C THR A 57 34.38 10.29 17.99
N GLY A 58 34.58 11.29 17.12
CA GLY A 58 33.76 11.48 15.91
C GLY A 58 33.61 10.22 15.03
N LYS A 59 34.66 9.42 14.84
CA LYS A 59 34.60 8.19 14.05
C LYS A 59 33.70 7.11 14.69
N GLU A 60 33.73 7.01 16.01
CA GLU A 60 32.94 6.03 16.78
C GLU A 60 31.47 6.43 16.82
N LEU A 61 31.19 7.73 16.94
CA LEU A 61 29.84 8.28 16.82
C LEU A 61 29.22 8.00 15.45
N ILE A 62 29.99 8.16 14.37
CA ILE A 62 29.55 7.83 13.02
C ILE A 62 29.22 6.34 12.93
N TYR A 63 30.11 5.46 13.38
CA TYR A 63 29.87 4.02 13.35
C TYR A 63 28.63 3.61 14.17
N ALA A 64 28.50 4.15 15.39
CA ALA A 64 27.35 3.91 16.26
C ALA A 64 26.02 4.39 15.66
N SER A 65 26.06 5.47 14.86
CA SER A 65 24.88 6.01 14.17
C SER A 65 24.44 5.14 12.99
N PHE A 66 25.39 4.63 12.20
CA PHE A 66 25.09 3.86 10.98
C PHE A 66 24.82 2.38 11.23
N LYS A 67 25.44 1.78 12.26
CA LYS A 67 25.25 0.36 12.59
C LYS A 67 23.77 -0.06 12.74
N PRO A 68 22.90 0.64 13.50
CA PRO A 68 21.49 0.24 13.60
C PRO A 68 20.75 0.36 12.27
N LEU A 69 21.09 1.36 11.43
CA LEU A 69 20.42 1.58 10.13
C LEU A 69 20.59 0.40 9.17
N ILE A 70 21.77 -0.24 9.17
CA ILE A 70 22.06 -1.42 8.33
C ILE A 70 21.08 -2.57 8.64
N ILE A 71 20.59 -2.66 9.88
CA ILE A 71 19.68 -3.73 10.32
C ILE A 71 18.22 -3.28 10.21
N THR A 72 17.89 -2.07 10.67
CA THR A 72 16.50 -1.61 10.75
C THR A 72 15.89 -1.32 9.38
N VAL A 73 16.67 -0.76 8.44
CA VAL A 73 16.16 -0.38 7.12
C VAL A 73 15.70 -1.60 6.30
N PRO A 74 16.48 -2.69 6.16
CA PRO A 74 16.02 -3.88 5.46
C PRO A 74 14.78 -4.52 6.07
N ILE A 75 14.67 -4.55 7.40
CA ILE A 75 13.51 -5.10 8.11
C ILE A 75 12.26 -4.28 7.79
N ILE A 76 12.35 -2.96 7.88
CA ILE A 76 11.22 -2.07 7.58
C ILE A 76 10.83 -2.17 6.11
N LEU A 77 11.79 -2.22 5.19
CA LEU A 77 11.51 -2.42 3.77
C LEU A 77 10.79 -3.75 3.51
N PHE A 78 11.21 -4.83 4.16
CA PHE A 78 10.55 -6.12 4.05
C PHE A 78 9.08 -6.06 4.51
N ILE A 79 8.82 -5.41 5.65
CA ILE A 79 7.45 -5.18 6.15
C ILE A 79 6.63 -4.36 5.17
N LEU A 80 7.18 -3.25 4.64
CA LEU A 80 6.52 -2.39 3.68
C LEU A 80 6.18 -3.13 2.38
N CYS A 81 7.07 -3.98 1.88
CA CYS A 81 6.79 -4.85 0.73
C CYS A 81 5.58 -5.75 0.98
N GLY A 82 5.48 -6.37 2.16
CA GLY A 82 4.33 -7.18 2.54
C GLY A 82 3.02 -6.37 2.54
N VAL A 83 3.05 -5.16 3.09
CA VAL A 83 1.91 -4.24 3.09
C VAL A 83 1.49 -3.87 1.66
N VAL A 84 2.44 -3.54 0.79
CA VAL A 84 2.16 -3.17 -0.61
C VAL A 84 1.53 -4.34 -1.37
N ILE A 85 2.03 -5.56 -1.19
CA ILE A 85 1.46 -6.77 -1.80
C ILE A 85 0.01 -6.98 -1.32
N PHE A 86 -0.23 -6.82 -0.01
CA PHE A 86 -1.57 -6.97 0.57
C PHE A 86 -2.56 -5.94 0.00
N ILE A 87 -2.14 -4.68 -0.12
CA ILE A 87 -2.96 -3.62 -0.73
C ILE A 87 -3.19 -3.90 -2.22
N SER A 88 -2.17 -4.35 -2.94
CA SER A 88 -2.27 -4.69 -4.37
C SER A 88 -3.31 -5.78 -4.63
N HIS A 89 -3.39 -6.79 -3.76
CA HIS A 89 -4.35 -7.88 -3.91
C HIS A 89 -5.82 -7.41 -3.84
N LYS A 90 -6.11 -6.32 -3.10
CA LYS A 90 -7.45 -5.70 -3.02
C LYS A 90 -7.90 -5.05 -4.34
N ILE A 91 -7.00 -4.89 -5.31
CA ILE A 91 -7.27 -4.35 -6.64
C ILE A 91 -7.13 -5.45 -7.69
N ALA A 92 -6.03 -6.22 -7.66
CA ALA A 92 -5.74 -7.26 -8.63
C ALA A 92 -6.80 -8.38 -8.64
N GLY A 93 -7.27 -8.82 -7.45
CA GLY A 93 -8.30 -9.87 -7.34
C GLY A 93 -9.62 -9.48 -8.01
N PRO A 94 -10.20 -8.31 -7.68
CA PRO A 94 -11.37 -7.77 -8.37
C PRO A 94 -11.22 -7.62 -9.88
N LEU A 95 -10.08 -7.10 -10.35
CA LEU A 95 -9.81 -6.96 -11.77
C LEU A 95 -9.77 -8.30 -12.49
N TYR A 96 -9.16 -9.32 -11.87
CA TYR A 96 -9.14 -10.66 -12.42
C TYR A 96 -10.56 -11.24 -12.54
N ARG A 97 -11.40 -11.08 -11.51
CA ARG A 97 -12.80 -11.53 -11.56
C ARG A 97 -13.60 -10.77 -12.62
N LEU A 98 -13.42 -9.45 -12.74
CA LEU A 98 -14.05 -8.65 -13.79
C LEU A 98 -13.69 -9.19 -15.18
N LYS A 99 -12.40 -9.44 -15.45
CA LYS A 99 -11.94 -10.01 -16.72
C LYS A 99 -12.63 -11.34 -17.04
N MET A 100 -12.71 -12.23 -16.05
CA MET A 100 -13.37 -13.53 -16.23
C MET A 100 -14.87 -13.39 -16.56
N TYR A 101 -15.57 -12.46 -15.92
CA TYR A 101 -16.99 -12.24 -16.15
C TYR A 101 -17.25 -11.53 -17.48
N MET A 102 -16.40 -10.58 -17.88
CA MET A 102 -16.46 -9.96 -19.20
C MET A 102 -16.30 -11.01 -20.32
N LYS A 103 -15.42 -12.00 -20.13
CA LYS A 103 -15.26 -13.10 -21.09
C LYS A 103 -16.55 -13.93 -21.25
N LYS A 104 -17.19 -14.31 -20.14
CA LYS A 104 -18.47 -15.04 -20.16
C LYS A 104 -19.58 -14.29 -20.90
N VAL A 105 -19.70 -13.00 -20.65
CA VAL A 105 -20.67 -12.14 -21.36
C VAL A 105 -20.35 -12.09 -22.86
N GLY A 106 -19.06 -12.00 -23.23
CA GLY A 106 -18.62 -12.07 -24.62
C GLY A 106 -18.89 -13.41 -25.30
N GLU A 107 -19.02 -14.50 -24.53
CA GLU A 107 -19.42 -15.83 -24.99
C GLU A 107 -20.95 -16.01 -25.04
N GLY A 108 -21.72 -14.97 -24.72
CA GLY A 108 -23.19 -14.99 -24.76
C GLY A 108 -23.87 -15.38 -23.44
N ASP A 109 -23.12 -15.57 -22.35
CA ASP A 109 -23.69 -15.83 -21.02
C ASP A 109 -24.05 -14.51 -20.31
N PHE A 110 -25.31 -14.08 -20.48
CA PHE A 110 -25.89 -12.91 -19.80
C PHE A 110 -26.58 -13.24 -18.47
N SER A 111 -26.41 -14.46 -17.95
CA SER A 111 -26.96 -14.86 -16.64
C SER A 111 -26.04 -14.47 -15.47
N VAL A 112 -24.81 -14.03 -15.77
CA VAL A 112 -23.79 -13.72 -14.76
C VAL A 112 -24.10 -12.46 -13.95
N LYS A 113 -23.74 -12.51 -12.65
CA LYS A 113 -23.82 -11.35 -11.75
C LYS A 113 -22.50 -11.17 -10.99
N LEU A 114 -21.79 -10.09 -11.27
CA LEU A 114 -20.53 -9.77 -10.62
C LEU A 114 -20.78 -9.20 -9.22
N LYS A 115 -20.04 -9.72 -8.22
CA LYS A 115 -20.04 -9.22 -6.85
C LYS A 115 -18.64 -9.34 -6.26
N PHE A 116 -18.05 -8.24 -5.82
CA PHE A 116 -16.74 -8.23 -5.15
C PHE A 116 -16.84 -8.54 -3.66
N ARG A 117 -15.71 -8.87 -3.03
CA ARG A 117 -15.61 -9.11 -1.57
C ARG A 117 -15.66 -7.78 -0.83
N ASN A 118 -16.15 -7.76 0.42
CA ASN A 118 -16.33 -6.52 1.20
C ASN A 118 -15.08 -5.62 1.24
N TYR A 119 -13.88 -6.21 1.26
CA TYR A 119 -12.60 -5.50 1.36
C TYR A 119 -11.97 -5.09 0.03
N ASP A 120 -12.63 -5.37 -1.09
CA ASP A 120 -12.17 -5.02 -2.44
C ASP A 120 -12.37 -3.53 -2.73
N ALA A 121 -11.50 -2.95 -3.57
CA ALA A 121 -11.41 -1.51 -3.79
C ALA A 121 -12.51 -0.91 -4.70
N ILE A 122 -13.07 -1.70 -5.61
CA ILE A 122 -13.79 -1.23 -6.82
C ILE A 122 -15.24 -1.73 -6.90
N HIS A 123 -16.00 -1.59 -5.81
CA HIS A 123 -17.39 -2.10 -5.73
C HIS A 123 -18.35 -1.52 -6.75
N ASP A 124 -18.23 -0.23 -7.06
CA ASP A 124 -19.07 0.47 -8.02
C ASP A 124 -18.93 -0.04 -9.47
N ILE A 125 -17.78 -0.62 -9.80
CA ILE A 125 -17.58 -1.29 -11.10
C ILE A 125 -18.46 -2.53 -11.21
N ALA A 126 -18.72 -3.24 -10.10
CA ALA A 126 -19.62 -4.40 -10.14
C ALA A 126 -21.06 -4.00 -10.44
N ASP A 127 -21.54 -2.90 -9.85
CA ASP A 127 -22.88 -2.38 -10.10
C ASP A 127 -23.04 -1.94 -11.56
N THR A 128 -22.06 -1.19 -12.08
CA THR A 128 -22.05 -0.73 -13.47
C THR A 128 -21.98 -1.91 -14.45
N PHE A 129 -21.17 -2.92 -14.15
CA PHE A 129 -21.07 -4.14 -14.95
C PHE A 129 -22.41 -4.90 -14.97
N ASN A 130 -23.05 -5.07 -13.82
CA ASN A 130 -24.32 -5.79 -13.72
C ASN A 130 -25.44 -5.06 -14.48
N GLU A 131 -25.49 -3.73 -14.40
CA GLU A 131 -26.45 -2.93 -15.17
C GLU A 131 -26.26 -3.10 -16.68
N MET A 132 -25.00 -3.12 -17.15
CA MET A 132 -24.68 -3.38 -18.56
C MET A 132 -25.18 -4.76 -19.00
N VAL A 133 -24.88 -5.82 -18.23
CA VAL A 133 -25.31 -7.19 -18.55
C VAL A 133 -26.83 -7.30 -18.59
N GLU A 134 -27.53 -6.67 -17.65
CA GLU A 134 -29.00 -6.68 -17.61
C GLU A 134 -29.61 -5.97 -18.83
N LYS A 135 -29.03 -4.84 -19.27
CA LYS A 135 -29.46 -4.17 -20.51
C LYS A 135 -29.25 -5.03 -21.74
N LEU A 136 -28.07 -5.66 -21.87
CA LEU A 136 -27.78 -6.58 -22.98
C LEU A 136 -28.76 -7.76 -22.99
N ARG A 137 -29.04 -8.34 -21.82
CA ARG A 137 -30.01 -9.44 -21.68
C ARG A 137 -31.41 -9.06 -22.18
N LYS A 138 -31.85 -7.83 -21.92
CA LYS A 138 -33.15 -7.32 -22.38
C LYS A 138 -33.20 -7.08 -23.89
N MET A 139 -32.08 -6.69 -24.50
CA MET A 139 -32.00 -6.45 -25.95
C MET A 139 -32.00 -7.72 -26.79
N MET A 140 -31.59 -8.85 -26.22
CA MET A 140 -31.60 -10.15 -26.90
C MET A 140 -32.85 -10.99 -26.62
N LYS A 141 -33.78 -10.48 -25.83
CA LYS A 141 -35.13 -11.05 -25.69
C LYS A 141 -36.05 -10.42 -26.72
#